data_AF-A0A3M1ASM2-F1
#
_entry.id   AF-A0A3M1ASM2-F1
#
_cell.length_a   1.000
_cell.length_b   1.000
_cell.length_c   1.000
_cell.angle_alpha   90.00
_cell.angle_beta   90.00
_cell.angle_gamma   90.00
#
_symmetry.space_group_name_H-M   'P 1'
#
loop_
_entity.id
_entity.type
_entity.pdbx_description
1 polymer ?
#
loop_
_entity_poly.entity_id
_entity_poly.type
_entity_poly.pdbx_seq_one_letter_code
_entity_poly.pdbx_strand_id
1 'polypeptide(L)'
;MSHKKILLNFERNGKSHTLQSYLERGGYKTLKEKIPSLSPGEVLEEVKKSGIRGRGGAGFPAGVKWSFLPKDSDKPVYLICNGDEGEPGTFKDRVILEENPHMLIEGMILASYAINAKHA
;
A
#
# COMPACT_ATOMS: atom_id res chain seq x y z
N MET A 1 -6.53 20.66 18.09
CA MET A 1 -6.57 20.41 16.63
C MET A 1 -6.98 18.96 16.42
N SER A 2 -7.98 18.69 15.57
CA SER A 2 -8.38 17.32 15.25
C SER A 2 -7.42 16.73 14.22
N HIS A 3 -6.75 15.62 14.56
CA HIS A 3 -5.90 14.90 13.62
C HIS A 3 -6.75 13.97 12.74
N LYS A 4 -6.58 14.07 11.41
CA LYS A 4 -7.25 13.16 10.47
C LYS A 4 -6.58 11.79 10.51
N LYS A 5 -7.35 10.75 10.87
CA LYS A 5 -6.90 9.35 10.75
C LYS A 5 -7.05 8.89 9.30
N ILE A 6 -5.99 8.30 8.75
CA ILE A 6 -6.01 7.70 7.40
C ILE A 6 -5.98 6.19 7.50
N LEU A 7 -4.89 5.61 8.02
CA LEU A 7 -4.70 4.16 8.09
C LEU A 7 -5.61 3.48 9.13
N LEU A 8 -5.86 4.17 10.24
CA LEU A 8 -6.69 3.71 11.36
C LEU A 8 -8.09 4.37 11.33
N ASN A 9 -8.62 4.62 10.13
CA ASN A 9 -9.94 5.22 9.93
C ASN A 9 -11.04 4.15 9.93
N PHE A 10 -11.14 3.37 11.01
CA PHE A 10 -12.17 2.35 11.21
C PHE A 10 -12.57 2.28 12.69
N GLU A 11 -13.76 1.76 12.93
CA GLU A 11 -14.24 1.41 14.27
C GLU A 11 -13.97 -0.06 14.55
N ARG A 12 -13.46 -0.37 15.76
CA ARG A 12 -13.24 -1.75 16.19
C ARG A 12 -14.53 -2.35 16.71
N ASN A 13 -15.39 -2.76 15.79
CA ASN A 13 -16.70 -3.37 16.06
C ASN A 13 -16.75 -4.87 15.71
N GLY A 14 -15.59 -5.49 15.45
CA GLY A 14 -15.46 -6.89 15.02
C GLY A 14 -15.76 -7.14 13.55
N LYS A 15 -16.06 -6.10 12.75
CA LYS A 15 -16.38 -6.21 11.30
C LYS A 15 -15.52 -5.31 10.40
N SER A 16 -14.65 -4.49 10.99
CA SER A 16 -13.70 -3.57 10.33
C SER A 16 -12.92 -4.21 9.18
N HIS A 17 -12.56 -5.49 9.34
CA HIS A 17 -11.76 -6.25 8.39
C HIS A 17 -12.53 -6.75 7.16
N THR A 18 -13.86 -6.68 7.20
CA THR A 18 -14.69 -7.20 6.11
C THR A 18 -14.64 -6.30 4.88
N LEU A 19 -14.78 -6.91 3.69
CA LEU A 19 -14.88 -6.17 2.43
C LEU A 19 -16.00 -5.13 2.47
N GLN A 20 -17.15 -5.49 3.01
CA GLN A 20 -18.32 -4.60 3.13
C GLN A 20 -17.97 -3.34 3.93
N SER A 21 -17.34 -3.50 5.10
CA SER A 21 -16.93 -2.35 5.93
C SER A 21 -15.88 -1.48 5.24
N TYR A 22 -14.99 -2.07 4.43
CA TYR A 22 -14.02 -1.30 3.66
C TYR A 22 -14.69 -0.49 2.53
N LEU A 23 -15.65 -1.10 1.82
CA LEU A 23 -16.42 -0.44 0.75
C LEU A 23 -17.27 0.73 1.28
N GLU A 24 -17.94 0.55 2.42
CA GLU A 24 -18.74 1.60 3.07
C GLU A 24 -17.92 2.85 3.44
N ARG A 25 -16.62 2.66 3.72
CA ARG A 25 -15.66 3.74 3.99
C ARG A 25 -15.01 4.32 2.72
N GLY A 26 -15.45 3.88 1.54
CA GLY A 26 -14.93 4.33 0.24
C GLY A 26 -13.68 3.59 -0.24
N GLY A 27 -13.40 2.39 0.29
CA GLY A 27 -12.32 1.53 -0.16
C GLY A 27 -12.44 1.13 -1.63
N TYR A 28 -11.31 0.84 -2.29
CA TYR A 28 -11.20 0.53 -3.72
C TYR A 28 -11.60 1.67 -4.68
N LYS A 29 -12.03 2.83 -4.16
CA LYS A 29 -12.42 3.98 -4.98
C LYS A 29 -11.24 4.53 -5.77
N THR A 30 -10.07 4.64 -5.15
CA THR A 30 -8.86 5.11 -5.83
C THR A 30 -8.46 4.18 -6.97
N LEU A 31 -8.50 2.86 -6.75
CA LEU A 31 -8.26 1.89 -7.80
C LEU A 31 -9.25 2.04 -8.96
N LYS A 32 -10.55 2.18 -8.68
CA LYS A 32 -11.57 2.29 -9.72
C LYS A 32 -11.49 3.60 -10.51
N GLU A 33 -11.20 4.71 -9.85
CA GLU A 33 -11.30 6.04 -10.46
C GLU A 33 -9.98 6.56 -11.05
N LYS A 34 -8.83 6.19 -10.48
CA LYS A 34 -7.54 6.79 -10.85
C LYS A 34 -6.68 5.90 -11.72
N ILE A 35 -6.64 4.59 -11.45
CA ILE A 35 -5.77 3.68 -12.20
C ILE A 35 -6.08 3.62 -13.70
N PRO A 36 -7.36 3.65 -14.15
CA PRO A 36 -7.63 3.70 -15.58
C PRO A 36 -7.07 4.95 -16.30
N SER A 37 -6.75 6.01 -15.54
CA SER A 37 -6.28 7.29 -16.07
C SER A 37 -4.79 7.56 -15.87
N LEU A 38 -4.07 6.69 -15.16
CA LEU A 38 -2.65 6.88 -14.84
C LEU A 38 -1.85 5.68 -15.35
N SER A 39 -0.80 5.92 -16.11
CA SER A 39 0.19 4.91 -16.45
C SER A 39 0.99 4.47 -15.22
N PRO A 40 1.63 3.28 -15.24
CA PRO A 40 2.51 2.84 -14.15
C PRO A 40 3.62 3.84 -13.81
N GLY A 41 4.17 4.50 -14.84
CA GLY A 41 5.20 5.53 -14.68
C GLY A 41 4.68 6.77 -13.95
N GLU A 42 3.45 7.22 -14.22
CA GLU A 42 2.86 8.34 -13.51
C GLU A 42 2.59 8.01 -12.04
N VAL A 43 2.13 6.79 -11.74
CA VAL A 43 1.97 6.34 -10.34
C VAL A 43 3.32 6.34 -9.62
N LEU A 44 4.39 5.84 -10.27
CA LEU A 44 5.74 5.86 -9.71
C LEU A 44 6.21 7.30 -9.39
N GLU A 45 5.97 8.24 -10.31
CA GLU A 45 6.34 9.65 -10.09
C GLU A 45 5.54 10.29 -8.96
N GLU A 46 4.25 9.98 -8.81
CA GLU A 46 3.46 10.44 -7.66
C GLU A 46 4.01 9.91 -6.32
N VAL A 47 4.43 8.63 -6.28
CA VAL A 47 5.08 8.06 -5.09
C VAL A 47 6.42 8.73 -4.80
N LYS A 48 7.23 9.05 -5.82
CA LYS A 48 8.47 9.81 -5.63
C LYS A 48 8.21 11.21 -5.08
N LYS A 49 7.28 11.96 -5.69
CA LYS A 49 6.90 13.32 -5.27
C LYS A 49 6.35 13.36 -3.85
N SER A 50 5.64 12.31 -3.43
CA SER A 50 5.10 12.22 -2.05
C SER A 50 6.18 12.23 -0.96
N GLY A 51 7.42 11.88 -1.32
CA GLY A 51 8.52 11.74 -0.36
C GLY A 51 8.33 10.59 0.65
N ILE A 52 7.43 9.63 0.37
CA ILE A 52 7.19 8.52 1.29
C ILE A 52 8.46 7.67 1.46
N ARG A 53 8.82 7.44 2.73
CA ARG A 53 9.98 6.65 3.14
C ARG A 53 9.55 5.29 3.66
N GLY A 54 10.44 4.30 3.55
CA GLY A 54 10.22 2.96 4.08
C GLY A 54 9.91 2.98 5.57
N ARG A 55 8.85 2.26 5.96
CA ARG A 55 8.32 2.23 7.34
C ARG A 55 8.71 0.98 8.15
N GLY A 56 9.49 0.08 7.56
CA GLY A 56 10.10 -1.07 8.24
C GLY A 56 11.49 -0.79 8.80
N GLY A 57 11.76 0.44 9.27
CA GLY A 57 13.04 0.81 9.90
C GLY A 57 14.10 1.42 8.97
N ALA A 58 14.26 0.91 7.74
CA ALA A 58 15.34 1.37 6.84
C ALA A 58 15.24 2.84 6.39
N GLY A 59 14.03 3.40 6.31
CA GLY A 59 13.84 4.81 5.96
C GLY A 59 14.24 5.22 4.53
N PHE A 60 14.49 4.27 3.63
CA PHE A 60 14.84 4.57 2.23
C PHE A 60 13.63 5.16 1.45
N PRO A 61 13.80 6.15 0.56
CA PRO A 61 12.70 6.70 -0.25
C PRO A 61 12.06 5.63 -1.16
N ALA A 62 10.76 5.35 -0.97
CA ALA A 62 10.11 4.22 -1.62
C ALA A 62 10.03 4.38 -3.15
N GLY A 63 9.69 5.58 -3.63
CA GLY A 63 9.62 5.84 -5.07
C GLY A 63 10.98 5.73 -5.78
N VAL A 64 12.07 6.06 -5.09
CA VAL A 64 13.43 5.84 -5.62
C VAL A 64 13.73 4.34 -5.67
N LYS A 65 13.40 3.58 -4.62
CA LYS A 65 13.58 2.12 -4.59
C LYS A 65 12.86 1.45 -5.77
N TRP A 66 11.62 1.83 -6.04
CA TRP A 66 10.83 1.26 -7.14
C TRP A 66 11.46 1.57 -8.51
N SER A 67 12.12 2.72 -8.67
CA SER A 67 12.76 3.10 -9.93
C SER A 67 14.01 2.31 -10.31
N PHE A 68 14.53 1.49 -9.39
CA PHE A 68 15.65 0.58 -9.68
C PHE A 68 15.22 -0.69 -10.42
N LEU A 69 13.91 -0.96 -10.52
CA LEU A 69 13.43 -2.09 -11.30
C LEU A 69 13.70 -1.84 -12.80
N PRO A 70 14.25 -2.83 -13.53
CA PRO A 70 14.47 -2.69 -14.96
C PRO A 70 13.15 -2.52 -15.72
N LYS A 71 13.03 -1.48 -16.55
CA LYS A 71 11.81 -1.21 -17.33
C LYS A 71 11.64 -2.16 -18.52
N ASP A 72 12.76 -2.60 -19.10
CA ASP A 72 12.78 -3.37 -20.35
C ASP A 72 13.23 -4.83 -20.13
N SER A 73 13.00 -5.37 -18.93
CA SER A 73 13.28 -6.78 -18.66
C SER A 73 12.06 -7.64 -18.96
N ASP A 74 12.31 -8.79 -19.58
CA ASP A 74 11.38 -9.89 -19.80
C ASP A 74 11.14 -10.76 -18.56
N LYS A 75 11.90 -10.54 -17.48
CA LYS A 75 11.82 -11.32 -16.25
C LYS A 75 10.57 -10.95 -15.43
N PRO A 76 9.96 -11.92 -14.73
CA PRO A 76 8.84 -11.64 -13.85
C PRO A 76 9.26 -10.74 -12.68
N VAL A 77 8.43 -9.74 -12.38
CA VAL A 77 8.55 -8.91 -11.18
C VAL A 77 7.58 -9.45 -10.12
N TYR A 78 8.08 -9.59 -8.90
CA TYR A 78 7.31 -10.01 -7.74
C TYR A 78 7.23 -8.86 -6.73
N LEU A 79 6.05 -8.63 -6.18
CA LEU A 79 5.87 -7.81 -5.00
C LEU A 79 6.00 -8.70 -3.75
N ILE A 80 6.54 -8.16 -2.65
CA ILE A 80 6.51 -8.85 -1.35
C ILE A 80 6.07 -7.81 -0.32
N CYS A 81 5.02 -8.14 0.43
CA CYS A 81 4.67 -7.40 1.64
C CYS A 81 5.39 -8.02 2.83
N ASN A 82 6.36 -7.29 3.42
CA ASN A 82 6.98 -7.74 4.65
C ASN A 82 6.02 -7.51 5.83
N GLY A 83 5.29 -8.56 6.22
CA GLY A 83 4.43 -8.58 7.40
C GLY A 83 5.12 -9.10 8.67
N ASP A 84 6.44 -9.34 8.63
CA ASP A 84 7.21 -9.78 9.81
C ASP A 84 7.45 -8.60 10.76
N GLU A 85 6.77 -8.62 11.90
CA GLU A 85 6.82 -7.59 12.94
C GLU A 85 7.43 -8.16 14.24
N GLY A 86 8.66 -8.68 14.15
CA GLY A 86 9.35 -9.32 15.27
C GLY A 86 10.12 -8.39 16.22
N GLU A 87 10.28 -7.11 15.88
CA GLU A 87 11.04 -6.16 16.70
C GLU A 87 10.31 -5.85 18.03
N PRO A 88 10.96 -6.01 19.20
CA PRO A 88 10.34 -5.71 20.48
C PRO A 88 9.75 -4.30 20.56
N GLY A 89 8.50 -4.20 21.00
CA GLY A 89 7.80 -2.91 21.12
C GLY A 89 7.14 -2.42 19.83
N THR A 90 7.25 -3.15 18.71
CA THR A 90 6.60 -2.83 17.45
C THR A 90 5.31 -3.67 17.29
N PHE A 91 4.17 -3.01 17.06
CA PHE A 91 2.84 -3.65 16.98
C PHE A 91 1.87 -2.89 16.05
N LYS A 92 2.42 -2.08 15.14
CA LYS A 92 1.67 -1.17 14.27
C LYS A 92 1.04 -1.91 13.08
N ASP A 93 1.75 -2.88 12.51
CA ASP A 93 1.35 -3.58 11.30
C ASP A 93 0.31 -4.64 11.63
N ARG A 94 0.47 -5.32 12.78
CA ARG A 94 -0.55 -6.25 13.30
C ARG A 94 -1.95 -5.67 13.29
N VAL A 95 -2.11 -4.41 13.75
CA VAL A 95 -3.42 -3.75 13.79
C VAL A 95 -3.99 -3.54 12.38
N ILE A 96 -3.16 -3.22 11.39
CA ILE A 96 -3.61 -3.05 10.00
C ILE A 96 -4.01 -4.40 9.41
N LEU A 97 -3.22 -5.44 9.65
CA LEU A 97 -3.48 -6.79 9.17
C LEU A 97 -4.76 -7.38 9.76
N GLU A 98 -4.99 -7.18 11.06
CA GLU A 98 -6.17 -7.70 11.77
C GLU A 98 -7.45 -6.90 11.45
N GLU A 99 -7.37 -5.58 11.34
CA GLU A 99 -8.55 -4.71 11.35
C GLU A 99 -8.83 -4.00 10.02
N ASN A 100 -7.84 -3.87 9.14
CA ASN A 100 -8.00 -3.18 7.86
C ASN A 100 -7.21 -3.83 6.70
N PRO A 101 -7.30 -5.17 6.51
CA PRO A 101 -6.51 -5.90 5.52
C PRO A 101 -6.78 -5.44 4.08
N HIS A 102 -8.02 -5.06 3.76
CA HIS A 102 -8.35 -4.59 2.40
C HIS A 102 -7.63 -3.30 2.01
N MET A 103 -7.29 -2.44 2.97
CA MET A 103 -6.45 -1.26 2.72
C MET A 103 -5.04 -1.65 2.30
N LEU A 104 -4.46 -2.66 2.95
CA LEU A 104 -3.15 -3.19 2.56
C LEU A 104 -3.23 -3.81 1.16
N ILE A 105 -4.25 -4.62 0.90
CA ILE A 105 -4.46 -5.24 -0.41
C ILE A 105 -4.60 -4.19 -1.52
N GLU A 106 -5.39 -3.12 -1.31
CA GLU A 106 -5.50 -2.02 -2.26
C GLU A 106 -4.14 -1.35 -2.51
N GLY A 107 -3.35 -1.10 -1.46
CA GLY A 107 -2.00 -0.60 -1.57
C GLY A 107 -1.06 -1.54 -2.35
N MET A 108 -1.18 -2.85 -2.15
CA MET A 108 -0.40 -3.86 -2.88
C MET A 108 -0.79 -3.90 -4.37
N ILE A 109 -2.08 -3.78 -4.70
CA ILE A 109 -2.53 -3.69 -6.10
C ILE A 109 -1.95 -2.44 -6.76
N LEU A 110 -1.99 -1.28 -6.09
CA LEU A 110 -1.39 -0.03 -6.58
C LEU A 110 0.13 -0.16 -6.79
N ALA A 111 0.83 -0.76 -5.83
CA ALA A 111 2.26 -1.00 -5.93
C ALA A 111 2.59 -1.94 -7.10
N SER A 112 1.90 -3.08 -7.19
CA SER A 112 2.06 -4.05 -8.27
C SER A 112 1.80 -3.42 -9.64
N TYR A 113 0.77 -2.60 -9.77
CA TYR A 113 0.50 -1.85 -11.00
C TYR A 113 1.67 -0.93 -11.37
N ALA A 114 2.17 -0.15 -10.42
CA ALA A 114 3.27 0.81 -10.66
C ALA A 114 4.59 0.13 -11.06
N ILE A 115 4.86 -1.08 -10.54
CA ILE A 115 6.09 -1.83 -10.81
C ILE A 115 5.93 -2.95 -11.85
N ASN A 116 4.76 -3.06 -12.46
CA ASN A 116 4.41 -4.14 -13.40
C ASN A 116 4.59 -5.56 -12.81
N ALA A 117 4.30 -5.75 -11.52
CA ALA A 117 4.28 -7.06 -10.89
C ALA A 117 2.94 -7.77 -11.15
N LYS A 118 3.00 -9.02 -11.61
CA LYS A 118 1.81 -9.87 -11.83
C LYS A 118 1.57 -10.87 -10.70
N HIS A 119 2.53 -11.00 -9.78
CA HIS A 119 2.48 -11.89 -8.63
C HIS A 119 3.00 -11.14 -7.39
N ALA A 120 2.43 -11.46 -6.24
CA ALA A 120 2.75 -10.86 -4.95
C ALA A 120 2.73 -11.90 -3.83
#